data_AF-A0A1B0FLV4-F1
#
_entry.id   AF-A0A1B0FLV4-F1
#
_cell.length_a   1.000
_cell.length_b   1.000
_cell.length_c   1.000
_cell.angle_alpha   90.00
_cell.angle_beta   90.00
_cell.angle_gamma   90.00
#
_symmetry.space_group_name_H-M   'P 1'
#
loop_
_entity.id
_entity.type
_entity.pdbx_description
1 polymer ?
#
loop_
_entity_poly.entity_id
_entity_poly.type
_entity_poly.pdbx_seq_one_letter_code
_entity_poly.pdbx_strand_id
1 'polypeptide(L)'
;MVNQKSNKLFVVKRDGRKQMVHFDKITFRIQKLCYGLNMDFVDPTAITLKVVSGLYCGVTTQELDNLAAETAACMTTDHPDYAILAARIAVSNLHKETKKVFSEVISDLHQNEDNGFPSPIISDYHYKVVREHADRLNSAIIYDRDFSYNFFGFKTLERSYLLKINGKIVERPQHMLMRVAIGIHGDDIEAAIETYNLMSERYFTHASPTLFGAATIRPQLSSCFLLTMPEDSIHGILKAVDQCAKISKSAGGIGLNIHCIRVKGTKISGVDDVSDGLVPMLRLFNNVARYVDQGGGKRPGAFAIYLEPWHADIFEFLNLKKNTGKEEDRARDLFYALWIPDLFMKRVEADEHWSLMCPHKCPGLEEVYGDKFDKLYIKYEDEGKANKTIQARDLWFAICSAQVETGTPYMLYKDACNRKSNQQNVGTIKCSNLCTEIVEYSSADEIAVCNLASIALNMFVTADKEYDFHKLKEVTKLITRNLNKIIDFTVDKTRLAVNGTSPEKVKVEGNNSGEEVLESIGNNSPSKCESQMAEIVCSLDNKEACLSCGS
;
A
#
# COMPACT_ATOMS: atom_id res chain seq x y z
N MET A 1 -33.30 54.63 -24.76
CA MET A 1 -33.46 54.00 -23.42
C MET A 1 -32.44 52.88 -23.30
N VAL A 2 -31.32 53.14 -22.63
CA VAL A 2 -30.28 52.12 -22.37
C VAL A 2 -30.76 51.29 -21.19
N ASN A 3 -31.35 50.14 -21.46
CA ASN A 3 -31.75 49.17 -20.45
C ASN A 3 -30.65 48.10 -20.29
N GLN A 4 -29.42 48.52 -19.98
CA GLN A 4 -28.38 47.60 -19.53
C GLN A 4 -28.38 47.62 -18.00
N LYS A 5 -29.01 46.62 -17.38
CA LYS A 5 -28.74 46.30 -15.98
C LYS A 5 -27.24 46.03 -15.86
N SER A 6 -26.53 46.92 -15.16
CA SER A 6 -25.15 46.69 -14.75
C SER A 6 -25.09 45.39 -13.93
N ASN A 7 -24.70 44.28 -14.56
CA ASN A 7 -24.42 43.01 -13.88
C ASN A 7 -23.14 43.17 -13.05
N LYS A 8 -23.24 43.81 -11.88
CA LYS A 8 -22.13 43.88 -10.93
C LYS A 8 -21.85 42.47 -10.41
N LEU A 9 -20.65 41.95 -10.71
CA LEU A 9 -20.17 40.68 -10.20
C LEU A 9 -20.09 40.73 -8.67
N PHE A 10 -20.82 39.81 -8.02
CA PHE A 10 -20.76 39.61 -6.57
C PHE A 10 -20.45 38.15 -6.25
N VAL A 11 -19.77 37.94 -5.12
CA VAL A 11 -19.53 36.63 -4.51
C VAL A 11 -20.43 36.46 -3.29
N VAL A 12 -20.83 35.21 -3.03
CA VAL A 12 -21.57 34.85 -1.82
C VAL A 12 -20.56 34.34 -0.79
N LYS A 13 -20.45 35.05 0.34
CA LYS A 13 -19.61 34.61 1.46
C LYS A 13 -20.21 33.40 2.15
N ARG A 14 -19.39 32.71 2.95
CA ARG A 14 -19.83 31.57 3.78
C ARG A 14 -20.92 31.92 4.80
N ASP A 15 -21.03 33.19 5.20
CA ASP A 15 -22.11 33.70 6.08
C ASP A 15 -23.38 34.08 5.29
N GLY A 16 -23.45 33.78 3.99
CA GLY A 16 -24.56 34.09 3.09
C GLY A 16 -24.58 35.54 2.58
N ARG A 17 -23.67 36.41 3.06
CA ARG A 17 -23.64 37.82 2.63
C ARG A 17 -23.07 37.96 1.22
N LYS A 18 -23.70 38.81 0.42
CA LYS A 18 -23.20 39.19 -0.91
C LYS A 18 -22.13 40.27 -0.79
N GLN A 19 -20.99 40.08 -1.43
CA GLN A 19 -19.92 41.08 -1.51
C GLN A 19 -19.50 41.28 -2.96
N MET A 20 -19.24 42.52 -3.37
CA MET A 20 -18.70 42.79 -4.71
C MET A 20 -17.32 42.16 -4.88
N VAL A 21 -17.04 41.66 -6.09
CA VAL A 21 -15.71 41.14 -6.43
C VAL A 21 -14.72 42.31 -6.45
N HIS A 22 -13.66 42.21 -5.66
CA HIS A 22 -12.56 43.18 -5.64
C HIS A 22 -11.27 42.47 -6.01
N PHE A 23 -10.67 42.87 -7.13
CA PHE A 23 -9.41 42.31 -7.64
C PHE A 23 -8.30 42.35 -6.58
N ASP A 24 -8.11 43.51 -5.93
CA ASP A 24 -7.06 43.71 -4.92
C ASP A 24 -7.22 42.79 -3.71
N LYS A 25 -8.46 42.48 -3.32
CA LYS A 25 -8.72 41.59 -2.17
C LYS A 25 -8.34 40.15 -2.46
N ILE A 26 -8.56 39.69 -3.69
CA ILE A 26 -8.20 38.33 -4.11
C ILE A 26 -6.67 38.24 -4.23
N THR A 27 -6.06 39.20 -4.91
CA THR A 27 -4.59 39.29 -5.06
C THR A 27 -3.89 39.32 -3.71
N PHE A 28 -4.32 40.20 -2.80
CA PHE A 28 -3.73 40.33 -1.46
C PHE A 28 -3.85 39.03 -0.65
N ARG A 29 -4.95 38.29 -0.81
CA ARG A 29 -5.13 36.99 -0.15
C ARG A 29 -4.13 35.96 -0.66
N ILE A 30 -3.93 35.88 -1.98
CA ILE A 30 -2.97 34.95 -2.58
C ILE A 30 -1.55 35.34 -2.18
N GLN A 31 -1.23 36.64 -2.20
CA GLN A 31 0.09 37.16 -1.82
C GLN A 31 0.48 36.80 -0.39
N LYS A 32 -0.46 36.81 0.57
CA LYS A 32 -0.20 36.34 1.94
C LYS A 32 0.25 34.88 2.04
N LEU A 33 -0.09 34.05 1.05
CA LEU A 33 0.27 32.63 1.01
C LEU A 33 1.59 32.39 0.25
N CYS A 34 2.25 33.43 -0.26
CA CYS A 34 3.48 33.31 -1.04
C CYS A 34 4.77 33.38 -0.20
N TYR A 35 4.70 33.25 1.12
CA TYR A 35 5.88 33.32 1.99
C TYR A 35 6.90 32.22 1.65
N GLY A 36 8.17 32.60 1.48
CA GLY A 36 9.26 31.67 1.16
C GLY A 36 9.16 31.01 -0.23
N LEU A 37 8.30 31.51 -1.12
CA LEU A 37 8.27 31.11 -2.53
C LEU A 37 9.15 32.05 -3.37
N ASN A 38 9.60 31.59 -4.52
CA ASN A 38 10.38 32.39 -5.44
C ASN A 38 9.50 33.40 -6.20
N MET A 39 9.46 34.63 -5.71
CA MET A 39 8.65 35.72 -6.26
C MET A 39 9.15 36.26 -7.61
N ASP A 40 10.36 35.88 -8.05
CA ASP A 40 10.85 36.23 -9.39
C ASP A 40 10.04 35.50 -10.48
N PHE A 41 9.48 34.33 -10.14
CA PHE A 41 8.66 33.52 -11.04
C PHE A 41 7.19 33.45 -10.63
N VAL A 42 6.89 33.53 -9.33
CA VAL A 42 5.52 33.45 -8.82
C VAL A 42 4.86 34.82 -8.81
N ASP A 43 3.90 35.03 -9.71
CA ASP A 43 3.04 36.22 -9.77
C ASP A 43 1.60 35.95 -9.29
N PRO A 44 1.19 36.44 -8.11
CA PRO A 44 -0.19 36.41 -7.61
C PRO A 44 -1.21 37.18 -8.47
N THR A 45 -0.76 38.23 -9.16
CA THR A 45 -1.60 39.07 -10.02
C THR A 45 -2.01 38.31 -11.27
N ALA A 46 -1.09 37.57 -11.88
CA ALA A 46 -1.38 36.66 -13.00
C ALA A 46 -2.46 35.62 -12.65
N ILE A 47 -2.39 35.00 -11.45
CA ILE A 47 -3.44 34.07 -11.00
C ILE A 47 -4.78 34.80 -10.90
N THR A 48 -4.80 35.98 -10.27
CA THR A 48 -6.04 36.73 -10.05
C THR A 48 -6.71 37.13 -11.36
N LEU A 49 -5.93 37.54 -12.38
CA LEU A 49 -6.46 37.87 -13.71
C LEU A 49 -7.16 36.66 -14.35
N LYS A 50 -6.52 35.49 -14.33
CA LYS A 50 -7.09 34.24 -14.87
C LYS A 50 -8.35 33.83 -14.10
N VAL A 51 -8.33 33.89 -12.77
CA VAL A 51 -9.49 33.56 -11.93
C VAL A 51 -10.66 34.49 -12.23
N VAL A 52 -10.46 35.81 -12.23
CA VAL A 52 -11.54 36.79 -12.46
C VAL A 52 -12.19 36.63 -13.84
N SER A 53 -11.41 36.23 -14.85
CA SER A 53 -11.95 35.97 -16.20
C SER A 53 -12.92 34.79 -16.25
N GLY A 54 -12.78 33.82 -15.34
CA GLY A 54 -13.63 32.63 -15.24
C GLY A 54 -14.81 32.75 -14.27
N LEU A 55 -15.01 33.90 -13.62
CA LEU A 55 -16.06 34.05 -12.61
C LEU A 55 -17.43 34.35 -13.21
N TYR A 56 -18.46 33.73 -12.64
CA TYR A 56 -19.85 34.09 -12.84
C TYR A 56 -20.44 34.78 -11.61
N CYS A 57 -21.55 35.50 -11.82
CA CYS A 57 -22.22 36.24 -10.76
C CYS A 57 -22.90 35.30 -9.76
N GLY A 58 -22.63 35.48 -8.46
CA GLY A 58 -23.19 34.64 -7.41
C GLY A 58 -22.33 33.44 -6.99
N VAL A 59 -21.13 33.29 -7.56
CA VAL A 59 -20.15 32.28 -7.14
C VAL A 59 -19.83 32.40 -5.64
N THR A 60 -19.73 31.26 -4.97
CA THR A 60 -19.40 31.24 -3.53
C THR A 60 -17.91 31.53 -3.31
N THR A 61 -17.56 32.02 -2.12
CA THR A 61 -16.14 32.21 -1.75
C THR A 61 -15.35 30.91 -1.70
N GLN A 62 -16.03 29.76 -1.55
CA GLN A 62 -15.42 28.43 -1.57
C GLN A 62 -15.07 28.01 -3.00
N GLU A 63 -16.01 28.14 -3.93
CA GLU A 63 -15.78 27.88 -5.36
C GLU A 63 -14.69 28.80 -5.92
N LEU A 64 -14.67 30.07 -5.50
CA LEU A 64 -13.61 31.01 -5.86
C LEU A 64 -12.21 30.54 -5.40
N ASP A 65 -12.10 30.06 -4.16
CA ASP A 65 -10.82 29.57 -3.62
C ASP A 65 -10.38 28.27 -4.33
N ASN A 66 -11.32 27.39 -4.67
CA ASN A 66 -11.03 26.17 -5.44
C ASN A 66 -10.54 26.50 -6.85
N LEU A 67 -11.22 27.41 -7.56
CA LEU A 67 -10.81 27.87 -8.88
C LEU A 67 -9.42 28.52 -8.85
N ALA A 68 -9.13 29.31 -7.81
CA ALA A 68 -7.81 29.91 -7.63
C ALA A 68 -6.72 28.85 -7.39
N ALA A 69 -7.01 27.83 -6.59
CA ALA A 69 -6.07 26.73 -6.35
C ALA A 69 -5.82 25.91 -7.63
N GLU A 70 -6.86 25.58 -8.40
CA GLU A 70 -6.75 24.86 -9.67
C GLU A 70 -5.99 25.68 -10.73
N THR A 71 -6.28 26.97 -10.82
CA THR A 71 -5.57 27.88 -11.73
C THR A 71 -4.08 27.96 -11.39
N ALA A 72 -3.74 28.09 -10.10
CA ALA A 72 -2.36 28.06 -9.65
C ALA A 72 -1.70 26.69 -9.93
N ALA A 73 -2.42 25.58 -9.76
CA ALA A 73 -1.88 24.25 -10.06
C ALA A 73 -1.54 24.09 -11.55
N CYS A 74 -2.36 24.64 -12.46
CA CYS A 74 -2.06 24.65 -13.90
C CYS A 74 -0.79 25.44 -14.24
N MET A 75 -0.40 26.42 -13.42
CA MET A 75 0.82 27.22 -13.60
C MET A 75 2.09 26.53 -13.05
N THR A 76 1.98 25.30 -12.55
CA THR A 76 3.14 24.48 -12.16
C THR A 76 4.11 24.25 -13.32
N THR A 77 3.61 24.29 -14.56
CA THR A 77 4.46 24.21 -15.78
C THR A 77 5.42 25.39 -15.91
N ASP A 78 5.08 26.54 -15.31
CA ASP A 78 5.88 27.76 -15.37
C ASP A 78 6.95 27.75 -14.28
N HIS A 79 6.56 27.38 -13.04
CA HIS A 79 7.49 27.20 -11.92
C HIS A 79 6.91 26.24 -10.85
N PRO A 80 7.69 25.34 -10.24
CA PRO A 80 7.20 24.35 -9.27
C PRO A 80 6.54 24.96 -8.02
N ASP A 81 6.95 26.14 -7.58
CA ASP A 81 6.36 26.82 -6.40
C ASP A 81 4.88 27.15 -6.56
N TYR A 82 4.37 27.24 -7.80
CA TYR A 82 2.93 27.36 -8.05
C TYR A 82 2.14 26.16 -7.52
N ALA A 83 2.72 24.95 -7.52
CA ALA A 83 2.09 23.76 -6.93
C ALA A 83 1.98 23.86 -5.40
N ILE A 84 2.95 24.51 -4.75
CA ILE A 84 2.91 24.78 -3.31
C ILE A 84 1.87 25.86 -3.03
N LEU A 85 1.89 26.97 -3.78
CA LEU A 85 0.90 28.05 -3.64
C LEU A 85 -0.53 27.54 -3.82
N ALA A 86 -0.77 26.71 -4.84
CA ALA A 86 -2.05 26.06 -5.09
C ALA A 86 -2.50 25.22 -3.88
N ALA A 87 -1.59 24.43 -3.29
CA ALA A 87 -1.87 23.68 -2.07
C ALA A 87 -2.24 24.60 -0.91
N ARG A 88 -1.49 25.69 -0.73
CA ARG A 88 -1.73 26.64 0.36
C ARG A 88 -3.08 27.33 0.26
N ILE A 89 -3.53 27.65 -0.96
CA ILE A 89 -4.88 28.19 -1.20
C ILE A 89 -5.93 27.14 -0.79
N ALA A 90 -5.78 25.89 -1.24
CA ALA A 90 -6.71 24.80 -0.92
C ALA A 90 -6.75 24.47 0.58
N VAL A 91 -5.60 24.44 1.25
CA VAL A 91 -5.47 24.25 2.71
C VAL A 91 -6.12 25.42 3.46
N SER A 92 -5.87 26.66 3.03
CA SER A 92 -6.51 27.85 3.61
C SER A 92 -8.03 27.79 3.49
N ASN A 93 -8.55 27.22 2.40
CA ASN A 93 -9.98 26.97 2.21
C ASN A 93 -10.48 25.93 3.23
N LEU A 94 -9.82 24.76 3.31
CA LEU A 94 -10.15 23.67 4.24
C LEU A 94 -10.15 24.14 5.71
N HIS A 95 -9.16 24.94 6.11
CA HIS A 95 -9.08 25.48 7.48
C HIS A 95 -10.26 26.36 7.86
N LYS A 96 -10.94 26.99 6.89
CA LYS A 96 -12.14 27.79 7.15
C LYS A 96 -13.41 26.95 7.19
N GLU A 97 -13.35 25.69 6.79
CA GLU A 97 -14.49 24.77 6.73
C GLU A 97 -14.46 23.70 7.83
N THR A 98 -13.32 23.56 8.49
CA THR A 98 -13.04 22.58 9.55
C THR A 98 -12.82 23.29 10.89
N LYS A 99 -13.20 22.63 11.98
CA LYS A 99 -12.90 23.11 13.34
C LYS A 99 -11.39 23.14 13.54
N LYS A 100 -10.91 24.06 14.39
CA LYS A 100 -9.48 24.20 14.67
C LYS A 100 -9.02 23.21 15.73
N VAL A 101 -9.81 22.96 16.77
CA VAL A 101 -9.38 22.16 17.93
C VAL A 101 -9.51 20.67 17.61
N PHE A 102 -8.44 19.90 17.81
CA PHE A 102 -8.39 18.47 17.46
C PHE A 102 -9.36 17.64 18.29
N SER A 103 -9.40 17.84 19.61
CA SER A 103 -10.30 17.10 20.50
C SER A 103 -11.78 17.32 20.18
N GLU A 104 -12.16 18.49 19.65
CA GLU A 104 -13.53 18.75 19.20
C GLU A 104 -13.88 17.97 17.93
N VAL A 105 -12.95 17.87 16.97
CA VAL A 105 -13.14 17.05 15.76
C VAL A 105 -13.26 15.57 16.12
N ILE A 106 -12.45 15.08 17.06
CA ILE A 106 -12.56 13.71 17.57
C ILE A 106 -13.90 13.48 18.29
N SER A 107 -14.39 14.45 19.06
CA SER A 107 -15.75 14.40 19.64
C SER A 107 -16.83 14.32 18.55
N ASP A 108 -16.75 15.13 17.49
CA ASP A 108 -17.72 15.08 16.39
C ASP A 108 -17.71 13.72 15.66
N LEU A 109 -16.52 13.15 15.44
CA LEU A 109 -16.37 11.85 14.78
C LEU A 109 -16.83 10.67 15.66
N HIS A 110 -16.73 10.81 16.98
CA HIS A 110 -17.23 9.83 17.95
C HIS A 110 -18.75 9.92 18.11
N GLN A 111 -19.29 11.13 18.17
CA GLN A 111 -20.74 11.38 18.33
C GLN A 111 -21.48 11.40 16.99
N ASN A 112 -20.87 10.85 15.93
CA ASN A 112 -21.47 10.83 14.61
C ASN A 112 -22.75 9.96 14.60
N GLU A 113 -23.79 10.47 13.95
CA GLU A 113 -25.07 9.78 13.79
C GLU A 113 -25.40 9.65 12.30
N ASP A 114 -25.94 8.50 11.91
CA ASP A 114 -26.45 8.24 10.57
C ASP A 114 -27.92 7.84 10.66
N ASN A 115 -28.81 8.61 10.03
CA ASN A 115 -30.27 8.43 10.08
C ASN A 115 -30.86 8.29 11.50
N GLY A 116 -30.28 8.99 12.48
CA GLY A 116 -30.72 8.96 13.89
C GLY A 116 -30.20 7.76 14.68
N PHE A 117 -29.32 6.94 14.09
CA PHE A 117 -28.62 5.87 14.80
C PHE A 117 -27.16 6.27 15.07
N PRO A 118 -26.63 6.01 16.28
CA PRO A 118 -25.21 6.20 16.56
C PRO A 118 -24.34 5.41 15.59
N SER A 119 -23.48 6.12 14.86
CA SER A 119 -22.52 5.57 13.90
C SER A 119 -21.14 6.17 14.17
N PRO A 120 -20.55 5.89 15.35
CA PRO A 120 -19.22 6.39 15.71
C PRO A 120 -18.18 5.94 14.69
N ILE A 121 -17.24 6.83 14.35
CA ILE A 121 -16.10 6.49 13.49
C ILE A 121 -14.88 6.15 14.35
N ILE A 122 -14.66 6.91 15.43
CA ILE A 122 -13.57 6.73 16.39
C ILE A 122 -13.98 5.74 17.48
N SER A 123 -13.06 4.90 17.93
CA SER A 123 -13.32 3.95 19.03
C SER A 123 -13.45 4.65 20.38
N ASP A 124 -14.23 4.07 21.29
CA ASP A 124 -14.41 4.60 22.65
C ASP A 124 -13.10 4.73 23.44
N TYR A 125 -12.17 3.77 23.28
CA TYR A 125 -10.88 3.79 23.94
C TYR A 125 -10.07 5.04 23.55
N HIS A 126 -9.82 5.22 22.25
CA HIS A 126 -9.06 6.37 21.76
C HIS A 126 -9.78 7.70 22.02
N TYR A 127 -11.12 7.73 21.97
CA TYR A 127 -11.89 8.91 22.35
C TYR A 127 -11.60 9.33 23.80
N LYS A 128 -11.61 8.38 24.76
CA LYS A 128 -11.31 8.66 26.17
C LYS A 128 -9.89 9.19 26.36
N VAL A 129 -8.89 8.55 25.73
CA VAL A 129 -7.49 9.00 25.77
C VAL A 129 -7.35 10.44 25.26
N VAL A 130 -7.99 10.76 24.13
CA VAL A 130 -7.96 12.13 23.58
C VAL A 130 -8.64 13.13 24.53
N ARG A 131 -9.74 12.75 25.18
CA ARG A 131 -10.45 13.63 26.13
C ARG A 131 -9.64 13.88 27.40
N GLU A 132 -8.95 12.87 27.91
CA GLU A 132 -8.13 12.96 29.12
C GLU A 132 -6.89 13.85 28.90
N HIS A 133 -6.25 13.74 27.73
CA HIS A 133 -5.04 14.48 27.40
C HIS A 133 -5.26 15.63 26.40
N ALA A 134 -6.49 16.16 26.33
CA ALA A 134 -6.91 17.11 25.31
C ALA A 134 -6.00 18.34 25.22
N ASP A 135 -5.66 18.96 26.36
CA ASP A 135 -4.85 20.18 26.38
C ASP A 135 -3.44 19.96 25.81
N ARG A 136 -2.82 18.83 26.17
CA ARG A 136 -1.48 18.45 25.71
C ARG A 136 -1.47 18.13 24.21
N LEU A 137 -2.45 17.36 23.74
CA LEU A 137 -2.56 16.97 22.33
C LEU A 137 -2.93 18.14 21.43
N ASN A 138 -3.87 18.99 21.86
CA ASN A 138 -4.29 20.17 21.10
C ASN A 138 -3.15 21.19 20.95
N SER A 139 -2.32 21.36 21.99
CA SER A 139 -1.19 22.29 21.97
C SER A 139 0.03 21.77 21.20
N ALA A 140 0.19 20.45 21.08
CA ALA A 140 1.27 19.85 20.30
C ALA A 140 1.09 20.03 18.77
N ILE A 141 -0.14 20.24 18.29
CA ILE A 141 -0.43 20.33 16.86
C ILE A 141 0.02 21.67 16.26
N ILE A 142 0.81 21.60 15.19
CA ILE A 142 1.29 22.77 14.44
C ILE A 142 0.55 22.84 13.09
N TYR A 143 -0.52 23.63 13.02
CA TYR A 143 -1.34 23.78 11.79
C TYR A 143 -0.60 24.38 10.60
N ASP A 144 0.51 25.09 10.83
CA ASP A 144 1.31 25.64 9.74
C ASP A 144 1.96 24.55 8.88
N ARG A 145 2.15 23.34 9.44
CA ARG A 145 2.65 22.18 8.70
C ARG A 145 1.70 21.70 7.59
N ASP A 146 0.40 22.06 7.64
CA ASP A 146 -0.53 21.78 6.53
C ASP A 146 -0.16 22.53 5.24
N PHE A 147 0.57 23.65 5.33
CA PHE A 147 1.00 24.43 4.17
C PHE A 147 2.27 23.90 3.51
N SER A 148 2.81 22.79 3.99
CA SER A 148 4.01 22.13 3.43
C SER A 148 3.69 21.18 2.27
N TYR A 149 2.45 20.75 2.11
CA TYR A 149 2.05 19.87 1.01
C TYR A 149 2.07 20.61 -0.33
N ASN A 150 2.29 19.86 -1.42
CA ASN A 150 1.97 20.32 -2.76
C ASN A 150 0.49 20.03 -3.09
N PHE A 151 -0.01 20.61 -4.18
CA PHE A 151 -1.44 20.56 -4.52
C PHE A 151 -1.94 19.13 -4.71
N PHE A 152 -1.21 18.31 -5.46
CA PHE A 152 -1.61 16.92 -5.74
C PHE A 152 -1.57 16.04 -4.50
N GLY A 153 -0.56 16.19 -3.64
CA GLY A 153 -0.47 15.50 -2.36
C GLY A 153 -1.65 15.85 -1.45
N PHE A 154 -1.98 17.14 -1.35
CA PHE A 154 -3.13 17.59 -0.57
C PHE A 154 -4.47 17.08 -1.15
N LYS A 155 -4.66 17.12 -2.47
CA LYS A 155 -5.88 16.59 -3.12
C LYS A 155 -6.05 15.09 -2.93
N THR A 156 -4.95 14.32 -2.91
CA THR A 156 -4.97 12.91 -2.54
C THR A 156 -5.48 12.71 -1.11
N LEU A 157 -4.99 13.50 -0.14
CA LEU A 157 -5.47 13.46 1.24
C LEU A 157 -6.97 13.80 1.33
N GLU A 158 -7.38 14.89 0.69
CA GLU A 158 -8.78 15.38 0.66
C GLU A 158 -9.76 14.35 0.08
N ARG A 159 -9.35 13.65 -0.97
CA ARG A 159 -10.19 12.65 -1.64
C ARG A 159 -10.45 11.43 -0.77
N SER A 160 -9.39 10.87 -0.15
CA SER A 160 -9.43 9.50 0.37
C SER A 160 -9.06 9.32 1.84
N TYR A 161 -8.26 10.22 2.43
CA TYR A 161 -7.64 10.02 3.74
C TYR A 161 -8.28 10.81 4.88
N LEU A 162 -8.71 12.05 4.62
CA LEU A 162 -9.36 12.87 5.64
C LEU A 162 -10.77 12.36 5.92
N LEU A 163 -11.10 12.11 7.19
CA LEU A 163 -12.42 11.62 7.56
C LEU A 163 -13.51 12.67 7.27
N LYS A 164 -14.69 12.14 6.91
CA LYS A 164 -15.86 12.92 6.49
C LYS A 164 -17.06 12.56 7.35
N ILE A 165 -17.88 13.57 7.66
CA ILE A 165 -19.21 13.41 8.26
C ILE A 165 -20.21 13.90 7.22
N ASN A 166 -21.19 13.07 6.85
CA ASN A 166 -22.21 13.39 5.85
C ASN A 166 -21.63 13.93 4.53
N GLY A 167 -20.52 13.33 4.06
CA GLY A 167 -19.81 13.73 2.84
C GLY A 167 -18.91 14.97 2.98
N LYS A 168 -18.97 15.71 4.10
CA LYS A 168 -18.14 16.89 4.36
C LYS A 168 -16.89 16.51 5.16
N ILE A 169 -15.74 17.02 4.74
CA ILE A 169 -14.46 16.81 5.45
C ILE A 169 -14.48 17.54 6.79
N VAL A 170 -14.12 16.83 7.85
CA VAL A 170 -14.02 17.38 9.22
C VAL A 170 -12.59 17.39 9.74
N GLU A 171 -11.73 16.48 9.25
CA GLU A 171 -10.31 16.44 9.62
C GLU A 171 -9.45 17.37 8.77
N ARG A 172 -8.49 18.02 9.41
CA ARG A 172 -7.30 18.58 8.75
C ARG A 172 -6.21 17.51 8.62
N PRO A 173 -5.21 17.68 7.74
CA PRO A 173 -4.09 16.76 7.67
C PRO A 173 -3.38 16.57 9.03
N GLN A 174 -3.17 17.65 9.80
CA GLN A 174 -2.64 17.50 11.15
C GLN A 174 -3.53 16.68 12.10
N HIS A 175 -4.85 16.77 11.99
CA HIS A 175 -5.77 15.97 12.80
C HIS A 175 -5.65 14.49 12.46
N MET A 176 -5.58 14.16 11.16
CA MET A 176 -5.35 12.80 10.70
C MET A 176 -4.02 12.24 11.24
N LEU A 177 -2.93 13.01 11.16
CA LEU A 177 -1.62 12.56 11.65
C LEU A 177 -1.60 12.35 13.16
N MET A 178 -2.22 13.24 13.94
CA MET A 178 -2.33 13.06 15.39
C MET A 178 -3.23 11.86 15.74
N ARG A 179 -4.35 11.69 15.03
CA ARG A 179 -5.22 10.51 15.17
C ARG A 179 -4.43 9.22 14.92
N VAL A 180 -3.62 9.18 13.86
CA VAL A 180 -2.77 8.02 13.53
C VAL A 180 -1.78 7.74 14.66
N ALA A 181 -1.07 8.76 15.14
CA ALA A 181 -0.11 8.59 16.21
C ALA A 181 -0.76 8.03 17.50
N ILE A 182 -1.90 8.60 17.91
CA ILE A 182 -2.66 8.10 19.07
C ILE A 182 -3.21 6.70 18.81
N GLY A 183 -3.63 6.40 17.58
CA GLY A 183 -4.11 5.07 17.19
C GLY A 183 -3.04 3.97 17.28
N ILE A 184 -1.75 4.34 17.22
CA ILE A 184 -0.62 3.41 17.35
C ILE A 184 -0.13 3.34 18.79
N HIS A 185 -0.13 4.47 19.50
CA HIS A 185 0.53 4.59 20.80
C HIS A 185 -0.44 4.51 22.00
N GLY A 186 -1.75 4.65 21.77
CA GLY A 186 -2.75 4.63 22.84
C GLY A 186 -2.52 5.75 23.85
N ASP A 187 -2.40 5.37 25.12
CA ASP A 187 -2.16 6.23 26.28
C ASP A 187 -0.70 6.70 26.44
N ASP A 188 0.23 6.21 25.62
CA ASP A 188 1.61 6.68 25.56
C ASP A 188 1.73 8.00 24.77
N ILE A 189 1.31 9.11 25.41
CA ILE A 189 1.16 10.43 24.78
C ILE A 189 2.49 11.01 24.27
N GLU A 190 3.60 10.76 24.97
CA GLU A 190 4.90 11.30 24.54
C GLU A 190 5.38 10.57 23.27
N ALA A 191 5.23 9.24 23.17
CA ALA A 191 5.49 8.53 21.91
C ALA A 191 4.53 8.95 20.79
N ALA A 192 3.26 9.21 21.11
CA ALA A 192 2.30 9.74 20.13
C ALA A 192 2.74 11.11 19.58
N ILE A 193 3.20 12.02 20.43
CA ILE A 193 3.68 13.34 20.02
C ILE A 193 4.98 13.23 19.22
N GLU A 194 5.90 12.34 19.61
CA GLU A 194 7.14 12.08 18.87
C GLU A 194 6.84 11.59 17.45
N THR A 195 5.98 10.59 17.31
CA THR A 195 5.50 10.06 16.03
C THR A 195 4.76 11.12 15.21
N TYR A 196 3.87 11.90 15.83
CA TYR A 196 3.18 13.01 15.16
C TYR A 196 4.16 14.03 14.59
N ASN A 197 5.17 14.43 15.35
CA ASN A 197 6.16 15.42 14.91
C ASN A 197 6.91 14.93 13.68
N LEU A 198 7.46 13.71 13.73
CA LEU A 198 8.22 13.16 12.61
C LEU A 198 7.35 12.93 11.34
N MET A 199 6.10 12.50 11.49
CA MET A 199 5.19 12.38 10.35
C MET A 199 4.78 13.74 9.78
N SER A 200 4.46 14.71 10.63
CA SER A 200 4.02 16.05 10.19
C SER A 200 5.16 16.90 9.62
N GLU A 201 6.41 16.61 10.00
CA GLU A 201 7.63 17.13 9.37
C GLU A 201 8.04 16.36 8.11
N ARG A 202 7.30 15.27 7.79
CA ARG A 202 7.43 14.44 6.58
C ARG A 202 8.66 13.55 6.53
N TYR A 203 9.28 13.22 7.67
CA TYR A 203 10.40 12.27 7.70
C TYR A 203 10.00 10.86 7.26
N PHE A 204 8.76 10.47 7.53
CA PHE A 204 8.20 9.18 7.12
C PHE A 204 6.67 9.24 7.04
N THR A 205 6.08 8.21 6.46
CA THR A 205 4.63 7.97 6.49
C THR A 205 4.33 6.51 6.77
N HIS A 206 3.25 6.24 7.49
CA HIS A 206 2.68 4.89 7.54
C HIS A 206 1.89 4.59 6.25
N ALA A 207 1.67 3.30 5.98
CA ALA A 207 0.90 2.86 4.82
C ALA A 207 -0.59 3.27 4.89
N SER A 208 -1.25 3.28 3.72
CA SER A 208 -2.64 3.76 3.61
C SER A 208 -3.62 3.14 4.62
N PRO A 209 -3.63 1.82 4.89
CA PRO A 209 -4.55 1.22 5.84
C PRO A 209 -4.38 1.75 7.26
N THR A 210 -3.13 1.99 7.69
CA THR A 210 -2.85 2.64 8.97
C THR A 210 -3.41 4.07 9.00
N LEU A 211 -3.18 4.86 7.94
CA LEU A 211 -3.71 6.23 7.85
C LEU A 211 -5.25 6.28 7.86
N PHE A 212 -5.91 5.30 7.23
CA PHE A 212 -7.36 5.19 7.18
C PHE A 212 -7.96 4.70 8.50
N GLY A 213 -7.39 3.66 9.09
CA GLY A 213 -8.01 2.87 10.15
C GLY A 213 -7.56 3.20 11.57
N ALA A 214 -6.43 3.88 11.76
CA ALA A 214 -5.91 4.15 13.10
C ALA A 214 -6.90 4.97 13.95
N ALA A 215 -7.08 4.52 15.20
CA ALA A 215 -8.05 5.00 16.19
C ALA A 215 -9.55 4.82 15.84
N THR A 216 -9.88 4.18 14.71
CA THR A 216 -11.28 3.89 14.35
C THR A 216 -11.81 2.64 15.08
N ILE A 217 -13.12 2.39 14.98
CA ILE A 217 -13.76 1.21 15.61
C ILE A 217 -13.24 -0.12 15.06
N ARG A 218 -12.84 -0.15 13.79
CA ARG A 218 -12.31 -1.34 13.12
C ARG A 218 -10.93 -1.03 12.57
N PRO A 219 -9.89 -1.02 13.41
CA PRO A 219 -8.55 -0.64 13.02
C PRO A 219 -7.89 -1.76 12.22
N GLN A 220 -8.16 -1.83 10.92
CA GLN A 220 -7.35 -2.66 10.01
C GLN A 220 -6.15 -1.85 9.53
N LEU A 221 -5.01 -2.05 10.17
CA LEU A 221 -3.82 -1.23 9.95
C LEU A 221 -2.81 -1.88 9.00
N SER A 222 -2.88 -3.21 8.83
CA SER A 222 -2.03 -3.99 7.93
C SER A 222 -2.45 -3.88 6.46
N SER A 223 -1.47 -4.00 5.56
CA SER A 223 -1.67 -3.71 4.12
C SER A 223 -1.78 -4.94 3.24
N CYS A 224 -0.99 -5.97 3.52
CA CYS A 224 -0.89 -7.13 2.64
C CYS A 224 -1.01 -8.43 3.42
N PHE A 225 -1.56 -9.44 2.75
CA PHE A 225 -1.82 -10.76 3.30
C PHE A 225 -1.31 -11.83 2.34
N LEU A 226 -0.63 -12.84 2.85
CA LEU A 226 -0.17 -13.99 2.07
C LEU A 226 -0.91 -15.23 2.54
N LEU A 227 -1.60 -15.89 1.60
CA LEU A 227 -2.40 -17.07 1.86
C LEU A 227 -1.84 -18.26 1.09
N THR A 228 -1.95 -19.42 1.74
CA THR A 228 -1.77 -20.72 1.12
C THR A 228 -3.13 -21.34 0.88
N MET A 229 -3.34 -21.88 -0.33
CA MET A 229 -4.54 -22.66 -0.62
C MET A 229 -4.65 -23.80 0.40
N PRO A 230 -5.71 -23.85 1.23
CA PRO A 230 -5.75 -24.76 2.37
C PRO A 230 -5.65 -26.23 1.98
N GLU A 231 -6.42 -26.62 0.95
CA GLU A 231 -6.50 -27.99 0.46
C GLU A 231 -6.93 -28.02 -1.01
N ASP A 232 -6.52 -29.06 -1.74
CA ASP A 232 -7.06 -29.41 -3.07
C ASP A 232 -8.44 -30.08 -2.97
N SER A 233 -9.41 -29.32 -2.46
CA SER A 233 -10.80 -29.73 -2.26
C SER A 233 -11.75 -28.54 -2.48
N ILE A 234 -13.01 -28.81 -2.84
CA ILE A 234 -14.02 -27.73 -2.97
C ILE A 234 -14.17 -26.96 -1.65
N HIS A 235 -14.08 -27.67 -0.51
CA HIS A 235 -14.11 -27.03 0.80
C HIS A 235 -12.91 -26.09 1.00
N GLY A 236 -11.69 -26.54 0.70
CA GLY A 236 -10.48 -25.74 0.78
C GLY A 236 -10.52 -24.50 -0.12
N ILE A 237 -10.97 -24.67 -1.37
CA ILE A 237 -11.14 -23.57 -2.33
C ILE A 237 -12.14 -22.54 -1.83
N LEU A 238 -13.32 -22.96 -1.36
CA LEU A 238 -14.35 -22.04 -0.85
C LEU A 238 -13.90 -21.36 0.45
N LYS A 239 -13.14 -22.05 1.31
CA LYS A 239 -12.51 -21.44 2.50
C LYS A 239 -11.53 -20.33 2.10
N ALA A 240 -10.68 -20.58 1.10
CA ALA A 240 -9.76 -19.57 0.57
C ALA A 240 -10.51 -18.36 -0.04
N VAL A 241 -11.61 -18.61 -0.77
CA VAL A 241 -12.47 -17.54 -1.31
C VAL A 241 -13.06 -16.67 -0.19
N ASP A 242 -13.61 -17.29 0.86
CA ASP A 242 -14.18 -16.59 2.01
C ASP A 242 -13.11 -15.76 2.76
N GLN A 243 -11.91 -16.33 2.97
CA GLN A 243 -10.77 -15.61 3.54
C GLN A 243 -10.38 -14.40 2.68
N CYS A 244 -10.26 -14.58 1.35
CA CYS A 244 -9.93 -13.50 0.43
C CYS A 244 -10.98 -12.39 0.43
N ALA A 245 -12.26 -12.75 0.44
CA ALA A 245 -13.36 -11.79 0.51
C ALA A 245 -13.33 -10.96 1.80
N LYS A 246 -13.09 -11.59 2.96
CA LYS A 246 -12.98 -10.91 4.26
C LYS A 246 -11.81 -9.94 4.31
N ILE A 247 -10.67 -10.31 3.74
CA ILE A 247 -9.47 -9.48 3.67
C ILE A 247 -9.69 -8.30 2.70
N SER A 248 -10.22 -8.57 1.51
CA SER A 248 -10.49 -7.54 0.49
C SER A 248 -11.48 -6.48 0.99
N LYS A 249 -12.53 -6.90 1.71
CA LYS A 249 -13.50 -6.00 2.34
C LYS A 249 -12.82 -4.94 3.23
N SER A 250 -11.71 -5.32 3.86
CA SER A 250 -10.95 -4.46 4.78
C SER A 250 -9.77 -3.77 4.08
N ALA A 251 -9.78 -3.69 2.75
CA ALA A 251 -8.77 -3.05 1.91
C ALA A 251 -7.36 -3.67 1.94
N GLY A 252 -7.26 -4.97 2.27
CA GLY A 252 -6.00 -5.70 2.18
C GLY A 252 -5.69 -6.18 0.76
N GLY A 253 -4.44 -6.02 0.32
CA GLY A 253 -3.92 -6.69 -0.89
C GLY A 253 -3.56 -8.15 -0.60
N ILE A 254 -3.75 -9.05 -1.57
CA ILE A 254 -3.61 -10.49 -1.34
C ILE A 254 -2.59 -11.11 -2.28
N GLY A 255 -1.67 -11.91 -1.73
CA GLY A 255 -0.94 -12.95 -2.47
C GLY A 255 -1.49 -14.33 -2.12
N LEU A 256 -1.86 -15.14 -3.10
CA LEU A 256 -2.39 -16.49 -2.91
C LEU A 256 -1.59 -17.49 -3.73
N ASN A 257 -0.95 -18.47 -3.10
CA ASN A 257 -0.39 -19.60 -3.83
C ASN A 257 -1.44 -20.69 -4.07
N ILE A 258 -1.40 -21.29 -5.25
CA ILE A 258 -2.36 -22.32 -5.70
C ILE A 258 -1.65 -23.58 -6.25
N HIS A 259 -0.37 -23.75 -5.92
CA HIS A 259 0.49 -24.83 -6.44
C HIS A 259 -0.07 -26.23 -6.21
N CYS A 260 -0.84 -26.42 -5.13
CA CYS A 260 -1.37 -27.71 -4.70
C CYS A 260 -2.64 -28.13 -5.44
N ILE A 261 -3.30 -27.24 -6.19
CA ILE A 261 -4.56 -27.55 -6.89
C ILE A 261 -4.29 -28.47 -8.07
N ARG A 262 -5.09 -29.52 -8.23
CA ARG A 262 -4.92 -30.48 -9.34
C ARG A 262 -5.11 -29.85 -10.73
N VAL A 263 -4.41 -30.41 -11.71
CA VAL A 263 -4.46 -29.96 -13.12
C VAL A 263 -5.72 -30.46 -13.83
N LYS A 264 -6.06 -29.82 -14.95
CA LYS A 264 -7.14 -30.26 -15.84
C LYS A 264 -6.98 -31.71 -16.31
N GLY A 265 -8.07 -32.47 -16.34
CA GLY A 265 -8.08 -33.87 -16.75
C GLY A 265 -7.71 -34.86 -15.63
N THR A 266 -7.38 -34.39 -14.43
CA THR A 266 -7.12 -35.27 -13.28
C THR A 266 -8.42 -35.90 -12.79
N LYS A 267 -8.48 -37.24 -12.67
CA LYS A 267 -9.66 -37.96 -12.17
C LYS A 267 -10.04 -37.52 -10.76
N ILE A 268 -11.35 -37.39 -10.51
CA ILE A 268 -11.88 -37.03 -9.19
C ILE A 268 -12.27 -38.32 -8.46
N SER A 269 -11.68 -38.58 -7.30
CA SER A 269 -12.04 -39.78 -6.52
C SER A 269 -13.53 -39.75 -6.13
N GLY A 270 -14.25 -40.83 -6.40
CA GLY A 270 -15.67 -40.98 -6.07
C GLY A 270 -16.66 -40.54 -7.15
N VAL A 271 -16.19 -39.94 -8.25
CA VAL A 271 -17.02 -39.57 -9.42
C VAL A 271 -16.28 -40.00 -10.68
N ASP A 272 -16.98 -40.56 -11.68
CA ASP A 272 -16.36 -40.91 -12.97
C ASP A 272 -16.23 -39.67 -13.87
N ASP A 273 -15.56 -38.64 -13.34
CA ASP A 273 -15.35 -37.35 -14.00
C ASP A 273 -13.93 -36.82 -13.73
N VAL A 274 -13.56 -35.79 -14.47
CA VAL A 274 -12.23 -35.16 -14.44
C VAL A 274 -12.30 -33.71 -13.97
N SER A 275 -11.21 -33.23 -13.39
CA SER A 275 -11.08 -31.83 -12.99
C SER A 275 -10.99 -30.90 -14.20
N ASP A 276 -11.62 -29.74 -14.12
CA ASP A 276 -11.47 -28.67 -15.11
C ASP A 276 -10.19 -27.83 -14.96
N GLY A 277 -9.40 -28.07 -13.92
CA GLY A 277 -8.13 -27.41 -13.65
C GLY A 277 -8.26 -25.99 -13.07
N LEU A 278 -7.21 -25.18 -13.24
CA LEU A 278 -7.10 -23.88 -12.57
C LEU A 278 -8.06 -22.80 -13.11
N VAL A 279 -8.38 -22.83 -14.40
CA VAL A 279 -9.07 -21.71 -15.08
C VAL A 279 -10.45 -21.42 -14.49
N PRO A 280 -11.38 -22.38 -14.31
CA PRO A 280 -12.69 -22.09 -13.73
C PRO A 280 -12.60 -21.66 -12.26
N MET A 281 -11.68 -22.27 -11.49
CA MET A 281 -11.41 -21.87 -10.11
C MET A 281 -11.00 -20.40 -10.05
N LEU A 282 -10.06 -19.98 -10.89
CA LEU A 282 -9.57 -18.60 -10.90
C LEU A 282 -10.62 -17.59 -11.35
N ARG A 283 -11.60 -17.99 -12.17
CA ARG A 283 -12.75 -17.14 -12.48
C ARG A 283 -13.64 -16.86 -11.26
N LEU A 284 -13.75 -17.81 -10.33
CA LEU A 284 -14.44 -17.56 -9.06
C LEU A 284 -13.71 -16.46 -8.26
N PHE A 285 -12.39 -16.57 -8.10
CA PHE A 285 -11.60 -15.54 -7.44
C PHE A 285 -11.67 -14.18 -8.14
N ASN A 286 -11.66 -14.17 -9.48
CA ASN A 286 -11.82 -12.94 -10.28
C ASN A 286 -13.13 -12.23 -9.96
N ASN A 287 -14.24 -12.96 -9.96
CA ASN A 287 -15.55 -12.38 -9.68
C ASN A 287 -15.66 -11.87 -8.24
N VAL A 288 -15.03 -12.56 -7.29
CA VAL A 288 -14.96 -12.12 -5.89
C VAL A 288 -14.15 -10.84 -5.76
N ALA A 289 -13.00 -10.73 -6.44
CA ALA A 289 -12.16 -9.52 -6.45
C ALA A 289 -12.93 -8.29 -6.98
N ARG A 290 -13.78 -8.49 -8.00
CA ARG A 290 -14.67 -7.44 -8.54
C ARG A 290 -15.82 -7.09 -7.62
N TYR A 291 -16.42 -8.09 -6.96
CA TYR A 291 -17.59 -7.89 -6.12
C TYR A 291 -17.23 -7.21 -4.79
N VAL A 292 -16.14 -7.64 -4.16
CA VAL A 292 -15.67 -7.11 -2.89
C VAL A 292 -14.60 -6.05 -3.14
N ASP A 293 -15.05 -4.87 -3.55
CA ASP A 293 -14.19 -3.70 -3.67
C ASP A 293 -13.68 -3.24 -2.29
N GLN A 294 -12.46 -2.72 -2.26
CA GLN A 294 -11.78 -2.33 -1.05
C GLN A 294 -12.40 -1.04 -0.50
N GLY A 295 -13.06 -1.14 0.66
CA GLY A 295 -13.47 0.01 1.47
C GLY A 295 -14.60 0.88 0.89
N GLY A 296 -15.56 0.29 0.17
CA GLY A 296 -16.74 0.98 -0.36
C GLY A 296 -16.43 1.78 -1.62
N GLY A 297 -15.77 1.16 -2.59
CA GLY A 297 -15.39 1.77 -3.86
C GLY A 297 -14.12 2.64 -3.81
N LYS A 298 -13.33 2.60 -2.74
CA LYS A 298 -12.08 3.36 -2.65
C LYS A 298 -11.00 2.78 -3.59
N ARG A 299 -10.91 1.45 -3.71
CA ARG A 299 -10.01 0.73 -4.65
C ARG A 299 -10.63 -0.61 -5.08
N PRO A 300 -10.38 -1.11 -6.30
CA PRO A 300 -10.76 -2.48 -6.67
C PRO A 300 -10.04 -3.52 -5.80
N GLY A 301 -10.68 -4.67 -5.53
CA GLY A 301 -10.01 -5.81 -4.91
C GLY A 301 -8.88 -6.32 -5.80
N ALA A 302 -7.71 -6.61 -5.22
CA ALA A 302 -6.51 -6.99 -5.98
C ALA A 302 -5.84 -8.21 -5.37
N PHE A 303 -5.87 -9.33 -6.10
CA PHE A 303 -5.27 -10.60 -5.72
C PHE A 303 -4.17 -10.98 -6.71
N ALA A 304 -2.96 -11.25 -6.23
CA ALA A 304 -1.89 -11.87 -6.99
C ALA A 304 -1.89 -13.38 -6.76
N ILE A 305 -2.04 -14.13 -7.84
CA ILE A 305 -2.05 -15.59 -7.84
C ILE A 305 -0.65 -16.08 -8.20
N TYR A 306 -0.07 -16.91 -7.34
CA TYR A 306 1.25 -17.48 -7.51
C TYR A 306 1.16 -18.94 -7.96
N LEU A 307 1.91 -19.27 -9.01
CA LEU A 307 2.02 -20.63 -9.55
C LEU A 307 3.48 -21.00 -9.86
N GLU A 308 3.91 -22.21 -9.51
CA GLU A 308 5.23 -22.72 -9.91
C GLU A 308 5.20 -23.22 -11.37
N PRO A 309 6.28 -23.00 -12.16
CA PRO A 309 6.29 -23.25 -13.60
C PRO A 309 6.28 -24.73 -14.00
N TRP A 310 6.38 -25.67 -13.05
CA TRP A 310 6.18 -27.10 -13.33
C TRP A 310 4.70 -27.50 -13.38
N HIS A 311 3.77 -26.64 -12.94
CA HIS A 311 2.35 -26.99 -12.91
C HIS A 311 1.79 -27.20 -14.33
N ALA A 312 1.04 -28.27 -14.59
CA ALA A 312 0.66 -28.60 -15.96
C ALA A 312 -0.31 -27.62 -16.65
N ASP A 313 -1.10 -26.86 -15.88
CA ASP A 313 -1.97 -25.79 -16.41
C ASP A 313 -1.23 -24.45 -16.59
N ILE A 314 0.11 -24.43 -16.61
CA ILE A 314 0.91 -23.19 -16.65
C ILE A 314 0.66 -22.35 -17.92
N PHE A 315 0.43 -22.97 -19.08
CA PHE A 315 0.18 -22.21 -20.32
C PHE A 315 -1.18 -21.51 -20.27
N GLU A 316 -2.21 -22.20 -19.77
CA GLU A 316 -3.53 -21.63 -19.55
C GLU A 316 -3.44 -20.49 -18.54
N PHE A 317 -2.70 -20.67 -17.44
CA PHE A 317 -2.44 -19.65 -16.43
C PHE A 317 -1.83 -18.37 -17.04
N LEU A 318 -0.81 -18.51 -17.89
CA LEU A 318 -0.17 -17.37 -18.58
C LEU A 318 -1.13 -16.63 -19.54
N ASN A 319 -2.19 -17.27 -20.00
CA ASN A 319 -3.15 -16.69 -20.93
C ASN A 319 -4.34 -15.98 -20.23
N LEU A 320 -4.53 -16.15 -18.93
CA LEU A 320 -5.73 -15.67 -18.22
C LEU A 320 -5.91 -14.15 -18.24
N LYS A 321 -4.82 -13.38 -18.32
CA LYS A 321 -4.85 -11.91 -18.35
C LYS A 321 -4.88 -11.32 -19.76
N LYS A 322 -4.72 -12.14 -20.81
CA LYS A 322 -4.66 -11.64 -22.17
C LYS A 322 -5.97 -10.95 -22.58
N ASN A 323 -5.85 -9.86 -23.34
CA ASN A 323 -7.01 -9.10 -23.78
C ASN A 323 -7.84 -9.86 -24.83
N THR A 324 -7.20 -10.65 -25.69
CA THR A 324 -7.85 -11.42 -26.75
C THR A 324 -8.12 -12.87 -26.33
N GLY A 325 -9.05 -13.53 -27.03
CA GLY A 325 -9.46 -14.92 -26.82
C GLY A 325 -10.82 -15.06 -26.14
N LYS A 326 -11.16 -16.29 -25.72
CA LYS A 326 -12.49 -16.61 -25.16
C LYS A 326 -12.63 -16.07 -23.73
N GLU A 327 -13.72 -15.35 -23.45
CA GLU A 327 -14.00 -14.80 -22.11
C GLU A 327 -14.10 -15.86 -21.02
N GLU A 328 -14.54 -17.07 -21.38
CA GLU A 328 -14.64 -18.19 -20.45
C GLU A 328 -13.29 -18.68 -19.92
N ASP A 329 -12.21 -18.31 -20.61
CA ASP A 329 -10.83 -18.65 -20.29
C ASP A 329 -10.05 -17.44 -19.74
N ARG A 330 -10.73 -16.42 -19.20
CA ARG A 330 -10.11 -15.16 -18.76
C ARG A 330 -10.49 -14.77 -17.34
N ALA A 331 -9.53 -14.17 -16.65
CA ALA A 331 -9.66 -13.64 -15.29
C ALA A 331 -8.77 -12.38 -15.13
N ARG A 332 -9.13 -11.32 -15.87
CA ARG A 332 -8.28 -10.13 -16.07
C ARG A 332 -8.16 -9.23 -14.84
N ASP A 333 -9.08 -9.34 -13.90
CA ASP A 333 -9.08 -8.55 -12.66
C ASP A 333 -8.09 -9.10 -11.63
N LEU A 334 -7.55 -10.30 -11.85
CA LEU A 334 -6.47 -10.89 -11.06
C LEU A 334 -5.08 -10.43 -11.57
N PHE A 335 -4.10 -10.56 -10.68
CA PHE A 335 -2.68 -10.47 -10.99
C PHE A 335 -2.06 -11.86 -10.96
N TYR A 336 -1.01 -12.07 -11.75
CA TYR A 336 -0.39 -13.38 -11.93
C TYR A 336 1.10 -13.26 -11.63
N ALA A 337 1.63 -14.25 -10.94
CA ALA A 337 3.02 -14.32 -10.53
C ALA A 337 3.55 -15.74 -10.67
N LEU A 338 4.81 -15.85 -11.06
CA LEU A 338 5.54 -17.12 -11.08
C LEU A 338 6.42 -17.24 -9.84
N TRP A 339 6.39 -18.43 -9.25
CA TRP A 339 7.25 -18.83 -8.14
C TRP A 339 8.28 -19.84 -8.68
N ILE A 340 9.41 -19.34 -9.13
CA ILE A 340 10.31 -20.05 -10.06
C ILE A 340 11.43 -20.75 -9.28
N PRO A 341 11.55 -22.08 -9.36
CA PRO A 341 12.73 -22.79 -8.85
C PRO A 341 13.95 -22.53 -9.74
N ASP A 342 15.15 -22.51 -9.15
CA ASP A 342 16.43 -22.31 -9.84
C ASP A 342 16.59 -23.36 -10.97
N LEU A 343 16.12 -24.60 -10.76
CA LEU A 343 16.17 -25.67 -11.75
C LEU A 343 15.52 -25.31 -13.08
N PHE A 344 14.36 -24.63 -13.06
CA PHE A 344 13.71 -24.22 -14.31
C PHE A 344 14.61 -23.29 -15.11
N MET A 345 15.24 -22.31 -14.44
CA MET A 345 16.16 -21.37 -15.10
C MET A 345 17.41 -22.09 -15.64
N LYS A 346 17.97 -23.06 -14.90
CA LYS A 346 19.08 -23.91 -15.38
C LYS A 346 18.70 -24.68 -16.65
N ARG A 347 17.50 -25.28 -16.69
CA ARG A 347 16.99 -26.03 -17.87
C ARG A 347 16.77 -25.12 -19.08
N VAL A 348 16.28 -23.89 -18.87
CA VAL A 348 16.12 -22.88 -19.94
C VAL A 348 17.46 -22.50 -20.55
N GLU A 349 18.45 -22.23 -19.70
CA GLU A 349 19.82 -21.87 -20.12
C GLU A 349 20.46 -23.00 -20.94
N ALA A 350 20.40 -24.23 -20.41
CA ALA A 350 20.98 -25.43 -21.01
C ALA A 350 20.21 -26.00 -22.22
N ASP A 351 19.07 -25.40 -22.60
CA ASP A 351 18.18 -25.88 -23.68
C ASP A 351 17.65 -27.30 -23.45
N GLU A 352 17.35 -27.61 -22.19
CA GLU A 352 16.90 -28.92 -21.76
C GLU A 352 15.37 -29.03 -21.72
N HIS A 353 14.90 -30.26 -21.52
CA HIS A 353 13.49 -30.55 -21.35
C HIS A 353 12.99 -30.11 -19.96
N TRP A 354 11.70 -29.79 -19.89
CA TRP A 354 10.97 -29.46 -18.68
C TRP A 354 9.70 -30.30 -18.59
N SER A 355 9.50 -30.96 -17.44
CA SER A 355 8.34 -31.79 -17.17
C SER A 355 7.24 -31.03 -16.44
N LEU A 356 6.09 -30.96 -17.08
CA LEU A 356 4.87 -30.44 -16.50
C LEU A 356 4.16 -31.52 -15.69
N MET A 357 3.84 -31.24 -14.44
CA MET A 357 3.34 -32.19 -13.45
C MET A 357 2.04 -31.74 -12.81
N CYS A 358 1.24 -32.71 -12.37
CA CYS A 358 0.08 -32.50 -11.51
C CYS A 358 0.50 -32.68 -10.05
N PRO A 359 0.18 -31.74 -9.14
CA PRO A 359 0.52 -31.88 -7.71
C PRO A 359 -0.13 -33.12 -7.09
N HIS A 360 -1.29 -33.57 -7.59
CA HIS A 360 -1.91 -34.82 -7.15
C HIS A 360 -1.07 -36.07 -7.46
N LYS A 361 -0.32 -36.08 -8.59
CA LYS A 361 0.57 -37.18 -8.98
C LYS A 361 1.97 -37.04 -8.37
N CYS A 362 2.40 -35.79 -8.18
CA CYS A 362 3.74 -35.39 -7.77
C CYS A 362 3.66 -34.47 -6.53
N PRO A 363 3.16 -34.97 -5.38
CA PRO A 363 2.89 -34.14 -4.22
C PRO A 363 4.17 -33.65 -3.52
N GLY A 364 4.10 -32.47 -2.90
CA GLY A 364 5.15 -31.96 -2.03
C GLY A 364 6.26 -31.19 -2.73
N LEU A 365 6.17 -30.97 -4.06
CA LEU A 365 7.10 -30.09 -4.79
C LEU A 365 7.03 -28.64 -4.27
N GLU A 366 5.85 -28.18 -3.89
CA GLU A 366 5.60 -26.88 -3.27
C GLU A 366 6.12 -26.77 -1.82
N GLU A 367 6.35 -27.91 -1.16
CA GLU A 367 6.82 -27.99 0.23
C GLU A 367 8.34 -28.01 0.35
N VAL A 368 9.07 -28.11 -0.76
CA VAL A 368 10.54 -28.18 -0.79
C VAL A 368 11.12 -27.16 -1.74
N TYR A 369 12.38 -26.76 -1.52
CA TYR A 369 13.13 -25.83 -2.36
C TYR A 369 14.60 -26.26 -2.50
N GLY A 370 15.33 -25.65 -3.43
CA GLY A 370 16.74 -25.92 -3.70
C GLY A 370 17.02 -27.40 -4.01
N ASP A 371 18.12 -27.94 -3.48
CA ASP A 371 18.54 -29.33 -3.77
C ASP A 371 17.49 -30.39 -3.42
N LYS A 372 16.62 -30.13 -2.43
CA LYS A 372 15.53 -31.04 -2.06
C LYS A 372 14.44 -31.04 -3.14
N PHE A 373 14.15 -29.87 -3.72
CA PHE A 373 13.25 -29.75 -4.86
C PHE A 373 13.84 -30.45 -6.08
N ASP A 374 15.09 -30.17 -6.43
CA ASP A 374 15.74 -30.76 -7.61
C ASP A 374 15.70 -32.30 -7.56
N LYS A 375 16.04 -32.89 -6.41
CA LYS A 375 16.00 -34.34 -6.21
C LYS A 375 14.59 -34.92 -6.32
N LEU A 376 13.59 -34.27 -5.73
CA LEU A 376 12.21 -34.75 -5.76
C LEU A 376 11.61 -34.64 -7.16
N TYR A 377 11.87 -33.53 -7.84
CA TYR A 377 11.42 -33.28 -9.20
C TYR A 377 11.99 -34.30 -10.18
N ILE A 378 13.33 -34.48 -10.19
CA ILE A 378 14.00 -35.46 -11.07
C ILE A 378 13.51 -36.88 -10.78
N LYS A 379 13.31 -37.25 -9.51
CA LYS A 379 12.73 -38.54 -9.15
C LYS A 379 11.36 -38.76 -9.82
N TYR A 380 10.49 -37.74 -9.85
CA TYR A 380 9.20 -37.86 -10.53
C TYR A 380 9.31 -37.90 -12.06
N GLU A 381 10.33 -37.27 -12.64
CA GLU A 381 10.66 -37.45 -14.06
C GLU A 381 11.06 -38.90 -14.35
N ASP A 382 11.96 -39.48 -13.55
CA ASP A 382 12.45 -40.86 -13.70
C ASP A 382 11.34 -41.90 -13.50
N GLU A 383 10.38 -41.62 -12.61
CA GLU A 383 9.19 -42.46 -12.40
C GLU A 383 8.13 -42.32 -13.52
N GLY A 384 8.35 -41.45 -14.52
CA GLY A 384 7.43 -41.23 -15.63
C GLY A 384 6.11 -40.58 -15.21
N LYS A 385 6.11 -39.78 -14.15
CA LYS A 385 4.89 -39.15 -13.61
C LYS A 385 4.51 -37.82 -14.26
N ALA A 386 5.34 -37.31 -15.17
CA ALA A 386 5.08 -36.10 -15.93
C ALA A 386 3.75 -36.22 -16.71
N ASN A 387 2.94 -35.17 -16.65
CA ASN A 387 1.75 -35.05 -17.50
C ASN A 387 2.13 -34.74 -18.95
N LYS A 388 3.19 -33.94 -19.13
CA LYS A 388 3.72 -33.56 -20.44
C LYS A 388 5.17 -33.13 -20.29
N THR A 389 6.04 -33.50 -21.21
CA THR A 389 7.41 -32.99 -21.28
C THR A 389 7.53 -32.06 -22.48
N ILE A 390 8.15 -30.90 -22.29
CA ILE A 390 8.31 -29.84 -23.29
C ILE A 390 9.76 -29.35 -23.32
N GLN A 391 10.15 -28.53 -24.29
CA GLN A 391 11.39 -27.77 -24.16
C GLN A 391 11.21 -26.64 -23.13
N ALA A 392 12.16 -26.49 -22.21
CA ALA A 392 12.08 -25.44 -21.19
C ALA A 392 11.98 -24.04 -21.82
N ARG A 393 12.68 -23.83 -22.94
CA ARG A 393 12.63 -22.58 -23.69
C ARG A 393 11.25 -22.26 -24.26
N ASP A 394 10.44 -23.24 -24.63
CA ASP A 394 9.09 -23.00 -25.13
C ASP A 394 8.20 -22.34 -24.07
N LEU A 395 8.31 -22.82 -22.82
CA LEU A 395 7.62 -22.20 -21.69
C LEU A 395 8.19 -20.81 -21.40
N TRP A 396 9.51 -20.64 -21.46
CA TRP A 396 10.15 -19.33 -21.31
C TRP A 396 9.66 -18.31 -22.34
N PHE A 397 9.57 -18.70 -23.62
CA PHE A 397 9.01 -17.85 -24.67
C PHE A 397 7.55 -17.46 -24.38
N ALA A 398 6.74 -18.39 -23.88
CA ALA A 398 5.36 -18.10 -23.49
C ALA A 398 5.26 -17.10 -22.33
N ILE A 399 6.15 -17.21 -21.33
CA ILE A 399 6.26 -16.27 -20.22
C ILE A 399 6.60 -14.87 -20.74
N CYS A 400 7.66 -14.75 -21.56
CA CYS A 400 8.06 -13.47 -22.15
C CYS A 400 6.94 -12.87 -23.01
N SER A 401 6.24 -13.69 -23.80
CA SER A 401 5.13 -13.24 -24.64
C SER A 401 3.98 -12.68 -23.80
N ALA A 402 3.61 -13.36 -22.71
CA ALA A 402 2.59 -12.87 -21.77
C ALA A 402 3.00 -11.53 -21.12
N GLN A 403 4.29 -11.39 -20.75
CA GLN A 403 4.82 -10.14 -20.19
C GLN A 403 4.82 -8.99 -21.19
N VAL A 404 5.18 -9.25 -22.45
CA VAL A 404 5.11 -8.25 -23.53
C VAL A 404 3.67 -7.80 -23.77
N GLU A 405 2.70 -8.72 -23.73
CA GLU A 405 1.30 -8.40 -23.97
C GLU A 405 0.60 -7.72 -22.78
N THR A 406 0.95 -8.07 -21.54
CA THR A 406 0.14 -7.72 -20.34
C THR A 406 0.94 -7.09 -19.20
N GLY A 407 2.27 -7.07 -19.27
CA GLY A 407 3.16 -6.68 -18.17
C GLY A 407 3.30 -7.73 -17.06
N THR A 408 2.68 -8.90 -17.20
CA THR A 408 2.65 -9.99 -16.20
C THR A 408 2.83 -11.35 -16.90
N PRO A 409 3.23 -12.43 -16.20
CA PRO A 409 3.33 -12.59 -14.75
C PRO A 409 4.52 -11.88 -14.11
N TYR A 410 4.42 -11.60 -12.81
CA TYR A 410 5.55 -11.24 -11.97
C TYR A 410 6.56 -12.41 -11.88
N MET A 411 7.82 -12.09 -11.61
CA MET A 411 8.91 -13.07 -11.57
C MET A 411 9.50 -13.09 -10.16
N LEU A 412 9.36 -14.21 -9.46
CA LEU A 412 9.99 -14.41 -8.16
C LEU A 412 10.73 -15.73 -8.14
N TYR A 413 11.92 -15.73 -7.52
CA TYR A 413 12.81 -16.88 -7.50
C TYR A 413 12.69 -17.61 -6.16
N LYS A 414 11.92 -18.69 -6.17
CA LYS A 414 11.55 -19.53 -5.01
C LYS A 414 12.74 -19.85 -4.13
N ASP A 415 13.83 -20.31 -4.74
CA ASP A 415 14.99 -20.79 -4.01
C ASP A 415 15.78 -19.65 -3.38
N ALA A 416 15.91 -18.51 -4.08
CA ALA A 416 16.54 -17.32 -3.52
C ALA A 416 15.73 -16.75 -2.34
N CYS A 417 14.40 -16.73 -2.45
CA CYS A 417 13.48 -16.30 -1.39
C CYS A 417 13.62 -17.19 -0.15
N ASN A 418 13.59 -18.51 -0.33
CA ASN A 418 13.67 -19.45 0.78
C ASN A 418 15.06 -19.53 1.43
N ARG A 419 16.14 -19.58 0.63
CA ARG A 419 17.53 -19.73 1.11
C ARG A 419 18.02 -18.52 1.91
N LYS A 420 17.45 -17.34 1.66
CA LYS A 420 17.84 -16.07 2.31
C LYS A 420 16.82 -15.56 3.32
N SER A 421 15.76 -16.32 3.60
CA SER A 421 14.76 -15.91 4.57
C SER A 421 15.18 -16.29 5.99
N ASN A 422 15.04 -15.35 6.92
CA ASN A 422 15.19 -15.63 8.35
C ASN A 422 14.07 -16.57 8.88
N GLN A 423 12.99 -16.77 8.11
CA GLN A 423 11.90 -17.69 8.43
C GLN A 423 12.11 -19.11 7.85
N GLN A 424 13.31 -19.43 7.34
CA GLN A 424 13.61 -20.77 6.80
C GLN A 424 13.37 -21.93 7.79
N ASN A 425 13.34 -21.63 9.09
CA ASN A 425 13.14 -22.60 10.18
C ASN A 425 11.68 -23.01 10.40
N VAL A 426 10.70 -22.24 9.91
CA VAL A 426 9.27 -22.57 10.09
C VAL A 426 8.70 -23.42 8.95
N GLY A 427 9.25 -23.28 7.74
CA GLY A 427 8.86 -24.10 6.59
C GLY A 427 9.19 -23.42 5.26
N THR A 428 8.80 -24.07 4.16
CA THR A 428 8.98 -23.52 2.82
C THR A 428 7.98 -22.40 2.56
N ILE A 429 8.48 -21.24 2.15
CA ILE A 429 7.71 -20.09 1.69
C ILE A 429 7.23 -20.35 0.27
N LYS A 430 5.93 -20.17 0.03
CA LYS A 430 5.24 -20.61 -1.19
C LYS A 430 4.83 -19.47 -2.13
N CYS A 431 4.83 -18.23 -1.66
CA CYS A 431 4.55 -17.07 -2.48
C CYS A 431 5.09 -15.78 -1.85
N SER A 432 4.89 -14.68 -2.56
CA SER A 432 4.97 -13.33 -2.03
C SER A 432 3.57 -12.69 -1.95
N ASN A 433 3.48 -11.44 -1.51
CA ASN A 433 2.26 -10.63 -1.51
C ASN A 433 1.85 -10.09 -2.90
N LEU A 434 0.86 -9.21 -2.95
CA LEU A 434 0.39 -8.52 -4.17
C LEU A 434 1.49 -7.75 -4.92
N CYS A 435 2.41 -7.11 -4.20
CA CYS A 435 3.38 -6.17 -4.76
C CYS A 435 4.81 -6.75 -4.88
N THR A 436 4.99 -8.04 -4.58
CA THR A 436 6.22 -8.83 -4.78
C THR A 436 7.41 -8.52 -3.86
N GLU A 437 7.22 -7.72 -2.82
CA GLU A 437 8.25 -7.29 -1.87
C GLU A 437 8.27 -8.10 -0.57
N ILE A 438 7.18 -8.81 -0.23
CA ILE A 438 7.05 -9.52 1.04
C ILE A 438 7.21 -11.03 0.86
N VAL A 439 8.19 -11.60 1.56
CA VAL A 439 8.49 -13.03 1.53
C VAL A 439 8.35 -13.59 2.94
N GLU A 440 7.13 -13.98 3.29
CA GLU A 440 6.78 -14.54 4.60
C GLU A 440 6.14 -15.91 4.46
N TYR A 441 6.33 -16.77 5.46
CA TYR A 441 5.74 -18.09 5.52
C TYR A 441 4.22 -18.03 5.69
N SER A 442 3.51 -18.90 4.98
CA SER A 442 2.05 -19.09 5.12
C SER A 442 1.69 -20.57 4.96
N SER A 443 0.66 -21.02 5.67
CA SER A 443 0.17 -22.40 5.66
C SER A 443 -1.36 -22.45 5.54
N ALA A 444 -1.96 -23.64 5.60
CA ALA A 444 -3.41 -23.79 5.60
C ALA A 444 -4.08 -23.14 6.84
N ASP A 445 -3.33 -23.00 7.93
CA ASP A 445 -3.77 -22.47 9.21
C ASP A 445 -3.17 -21.10 9.54
N GLU A 446 -2.15 -20.66 8.80
CA GLU A 446 -1.45 -19.40 9.02
C GLU A 446 -1.50 -18.49 7.80
N ILE A 447 -2.03 -17.28 7.99
CA ILE A 447 -2.03 -16.21 6.99
C ILE A 447 -0.96 -15.20 7.40
N ALA A 448 0.03 -14.98 6.55
CA ALA A 448 1.07 -13.98 6.82
C ALA A 448 0.51 -12.57 6.62
N VAL A 449 1.01 -11.60 7.39
CA VAL A 449 0.48 -10.23 7.43
C VAL A 449 1.63 -9.25 7.44
N CYS A 450 1.55 -8.24 6.56
CA CYS A 450 2.56 -7.21 6.45
C CYS A 450 2.05 -5.85 6.96
N ASN A 451 2.80 -5.25 7.89
CA ASN A 451 2.68 -3.85 8.27
C ASN A 451 3.77 -3.04 7.58
N LEU A 452 3.43 -1.85 7.08
CA LEU A 452 4.27 -1.10 6.17
C LEU A 452 4.38 0.36 6.57
N ALA A 453 5.58 0.91 6.44
CA ALA A 453 5.85 2.34 6.47
C ALA A 453 6.93 2.69 5.45
N SER A 454 7.08 3.97 5.12
CA SER A 454 8.13 4.43 4.21
C SER A 454 8.82 5.67 4.72
N ILE A 455 10.15 5.71 4.54
CA ILE A 455 11.02 6.81 4.92
C ILE A 455 11.19 7.76 3.74
N ALA A 456 11.04 9.06 3.99
CA ALA A 456 11.28 10.09 2.98
C ALA A 456 12.77 10.44 2.92
N LEU A 457 13.55 9.69 2.12
CA LEU A 457 15.01 9.81 2.05
C LEU A 457 15.50 11.23 1.75
N ASN A 458 14.73 12.02 0.99
CA ASN A 458 15.05 13.40 0.67
C ASN A 458 15.10 14.34 1.91
N MET A 459 14.48 13.95 3.02
CA MET A 459 14.43 14.75 4.25
C MET A 459 15.73 14.66 5.08
N PHE A 460 16.63 13.74 4.72
CA PHE A 460 17.89 13.52 5.43
C PHE A 460 19.09 14.19 4.72
N VAL A 461 18.85 14.91 3.62
CA VAL A 461 19.89 15.71 2.96
C VAL A 461 19.91 17.10 3.59
N THR A 462 21.06 17.49 4.14
CA THR A 462 21.27 18.80 4.78
C THR A 462 21.44 19.91 3.73
N ALA A 463 21.38 21.17 4.18
CA ALA A 463 21.64 22.33 3.30
C ALA A 463 23.04 22.31 2.68
N ASP A 464 24.01 21.70 3.38
CA ASP A 464 25.40 21.51 2.93
C ASP A 464 25.55 20.34 1.96
N LYS A 465 24.43 19.71 1.55
CA LYS A 465 24.37 18.54 0.64
C LYS A 465 25.04 17.29 1.20
N GLU A 466 25.08 17.17 2.52
CA GLU A 466 25.50 15.96 3.22
C GLU A 466 24.27 15.13 3.62
N TYR A 467 24.45 13.81 3.79
CA TYR A 467 23.37 12.92 4.19
C TYR A 467 23.47 12.61 5.69
N ASP A 468 22.42 12.94 6.44
CA ASP A 468 22.36 12.73 7.90
C ASP A 468 21.93 11.29 8.24
N PHE A 469 22.91 10.40 8.24
CA PHE A 469 22.73 8.99 8.62
C PHE A 469 22.35 8.81 10.10
N HIS A 470 22.73 9.75 10.98
CA HIS A 470 22.36 9.67 12.38
C HIS A 470 20.86 9.88 12.55
N LYS A 471 20.31 10.92 11.91
CA LYS A 471 18.87 11.19 11.91
C LYS A 471 18.09 10.07 11.23
N LEU A 472 18.61 9.51 10.13
CA LEU A 472 18.00 8.33 9.50
C LEU A 472 17.89 7.16 10.48
N LYS A 473 18.97 6.83 11.20
CA LYS A 473 18.98 5.77 12.21
C LYS A 473 17.96 6.01 13.33
N GLU A 474 17.82 7.24 13.81
CA GLU A 474 16.82 7.61 14.83
C GLU A 474 15.40 7.38 14.31
N VAL A 475 15.07 7.91 13.13
CA VAL A 475 13.75 7.80 12.53
C VAL A 475 13.40 6.33 12.25
N THR A 476 14.34 5.55 11.70
CA THR A 476 14.13 4.12 11.45
C THR A 476 13.80 3.36 12.73
N LYS A 477 14.54 3.59 13.83
CA LYS A 477 14.26 2.94 15.13
C LYS A 477 12.85 3.25 15.64
N LEU A 478 12.39 4.48 15.47
CA LEU A 478 11.03 4.86 15.86
C LEU A 478 9.98 4.18 14.99
N ILE A 479 10.17 4.13 13.67
CA ILE A 479 9.27 3.44 12.76
C ILE A 479 9.16 1.95 13.11
N THR A 480 10.28 1.28 13.40
CA THR A 480 10.27 -0.12 13.83
C THR A 480 9.41 -0.33 15.07
N ARG A 481 9.51 0.55 16.09
CA ARG A 481 8.65 0.49 17.28
C ARG A 481 7.17 0.73 16.95
N ASN A 482 6.89 1.66 16.04
CA ASN A 482 5.53 1.96 15.60
C ASN A 482 4.90 0.74 14.91
N LEU A 483 5.61 0.14 13.94
CA LEU A 483 5.17 -1.06 13.24
C LEU A 483 4.99 -2.24 14.20
N ASN A 484 5.87 -2.38 15.21
CA ASN A 484 5.69 -3.39 16.25
C ASN A 484 4.41 -3.17 17.08
N LYS A 485 4.11 -1.92 17.48
CA LYS A 485 2.85 -1.61 18.20
C LYS A 485 1.61 -1.89 17.33
N ILE A 486 1.68 -1.65 16.02
CA ILE A 486 0.57 -1.91 15.09
C ILE A 486 0.15 -3.40 15.07
N ILE A 487 1.09 -4.32 15.26
CA ILE A 487 0.80 -5.77 15.35
C ILE A 487 -0.22 -6.04 16.46
N ASP A 488 -0.03 -5.43 17.64
CA ASP A 488 -0.88 -5.66 18.81
C ASP A 488 -2.33 -5.17 18.61
N PHE A 489 -2.53 -4.14 17.78
CA PHE A 489 -3.83 -3.56 17.47
C PHE A 489 -4.57 -4.28 16.33
N THR A 490 -3.84 -4.86 15.39
CA THR A 490 -4.42 -5.49 14.20
C THR A 490 -4.83 -6.94 14.46
N VAL A 491 -4.16 -7.60 15.42
CA VAL A 491 -4.48 -8.97 15.83
C VAL A 491 -5.74 -8.97 16.71
N ASP A 492 -6.84 -9.47 16.15
CA ASP A 492 -8.03 -9.83 16.94
C ASP A 492 -7.69 -10.96 17.91
N LYS A 493 -7.33 -10.59 19.16
CA LYS A 493 -6.94 -11.52 20.23
C LYS A 493 -8.02 -12.56 20.54
N THR A 494 -9.27 -12.35 20.13
CA THR A 494 -10.34 -13.34 20.31
C THR A 494 -10.19 -14.58 19.42
N ARG A 495 -9.43 -14.48 18.31
CA ARG A 495 -9.14 -15.62 17.42
C ARG A 495 -7.90 -16.41 17.82
N LEU A 496 -6.94 -15.81 18.52
CA LEU A 496 -5.74 -16.49 19.04
C LEU A 496 -6.01 -17.33 20.30
N ALA A 497 -7.11 -17.08 21.02
CA ALA A 497 -7.46 -17.82 22.22
C ALA A 497 -7.81 -19.31 21.97
N VAL A 498 -7.86 -19.76 20.71
CA VAL A 498 -8.16 -21.16 20.36
C VAL A 498 -6.91 -22.05 20.40
N ASN A 499 -5.69 -21.52 20.23
CA ASN A 499 -4.46 -22.31 20.27
C ASN A 499 -3.43 -21.62 21.19
N GLY A 500 -3.44 -21.99 22.46
CA GLY A 500 -2.52 -21.46 23.46
C GLY A 500 -1.08 -21.84 23.17
N THR A 501 -0.26 -20.86 22.79
CA THR A 501 1.19 -20.83 23.08
C THR A 501 1.68 -19.40 22.88
N SER A 502 2.17 -18.78 23.95
CA SER A 502 2.85 -17.48 23.90
C SER A 502 4.26 -17.68 23.34
N PRO A 503 4.78 -16.82 22.43
CA PRO A 503 6.16 -16.93 21.99
C PRO A 503 7.12 -16.50 23.11
N GLU A 504 8.09 -17.36 23.45
CA GLU A 504 9.20 -17.02 24.33
C GLU A 504 10.18 -16.05 23.64
N LYS A 505 10.63 -15.03 24.39
CA LYS A 505 11.66 -14.09 23.96
C LYS A 505 13.02 -14.77 23.94
N VAL A 506 13.60 -14.95 22.75
CA VAL A 506 14.97 -15.45 22.59
C VAL A 506 15.97 -14.29 22.79
N LYS A 507 16.95 -14.49 23.68
CA LYS A 507 18.12 -13.61 23.84
C LYS A 507 19.17 -13.94 22.76
N VAL A 508 19.74 -12.92 22.15
CA VAL A 508 20.87 -13.04 21.21
C VAL A 508 22.14 -12.55 21.90
N GLU A 509 23.21 -13.36 21.85
CA GLU A 509 24.57 -12.98 22.18
C GLU A 509 25.35 -12.75 20.88
N GLY A 510 25.96 -11.56 20.76
CA GLY A 510 26.68 -11.13 19.57
C GLY A 510 28.12 -11.62 19.50
N ASN A 511 28.66 -11.67 18.28
CA ASN A 511 30.10 -11.62 18.02
C ASN A 511 30.40 -10.88 16.70
N ASN A 512 31.40 -10.01 16.78
CA ASN A 512 31.91 -9.11 15.75
C ASN A 512 33.07 -9.73 14.95
N SER A 513 33.13 -9.36 13.66
CA SER A 513 34.29 -9.15 12.76
C SER A 513 33.76 -9.33 11.32
N GLY A 514 33.96 -8.48 10.32
CA GLY A 514 34.95 -7.43 10.08
C GLY A 514 35.67 -7.79 8.78
N GLU A 515 35.45 -7.03 7.69
CA GLU A 515 36.48 -6.49 6.77
C GLU A 515 35.91 -6.05 5.40
N GLU A 516 36.45 -4.91 4.95
CA GLU A 516 36.19 -4.19 3.70
C GLU A 516 36.83 -4.86 2.48
N VAL A 517 36.23 -4.70 1.30
CA VAL A 517 36.99 -4.66 0.03
C VAL A 517 36.36 -3.63 -0.91
N LEU A 518 37.15 -2.61 -1.24
CA LEU A 518 36.97 -1.71 -2.39
C LEU A 518 37.71 -2.30 -3.59
N GLU A 519 37.07 -2.39 -4.76
CA GLU A 519 37.72 -2.03 -6.03
C GLU A 519 36.74 -1.83 -7.20
N SER A 520 37.21 -1.10 -8.20
CA SER A 520 36.52 -0.29 -9.21
C SER A 520 36.17 -1.00 -10.53
N ILE A 521 35.30 -0.34 -11.33
CA ILE A 521 35.07 -0.30 -12.81
C ILE A 521 33.54 -0.34 -13.02
N GLY A 522 32.82 0.38 -13.89
CA GLY A 522 33.08 1.27 -15.03
C GLY A 522 31.85 1.20 -15.97
N ASN A 523 31.09 2.30 -16.03
CA ASN A 523 30.06 2.71 -17.01
C ASN A 523 28.67 2.01 -17.12
N ASN A 524 27.65 2.86 -17.01
CA ASN A 524 26.19 2.70 -17.22
C ASN A 524 25.35 1.97 -16.16
N SER A 525 25.74 2.11 -14.89
CA SER A 525 24.91 1.84 -13.71
C SER A 525 24.50 3.17 -13.03
N PRO A 526 23.55 3.19 -12.06
CA PRO A 526 23.43 4.29 -11.10
C PRO A 526 24.82 4.75 -10.66
N SER A 527 25.00 6.07 -10.48
CA SER A 527 26.31 6.63 -10.19
C SER A 527 26.94 5.88 -9.01
N LYS A 528 28.27 5.72 -8.97
CA LYS A 528 28.95 5.04 -7.85
C LYS A 528 28.48 5.57 -6.49
N CYS A 529 28.16 6.85 -6.42
CA CYS A 529 27.55 7.51 -5.27
C CYS A 529 26.12 7.02 -4.96
N GLU A 530 25.25 6.86 -5.96
CA GLU A 530 23.90 6.31 -5.80
C GLU A 530 23.91 4.83 -5.41
N SER A 531 24.79 4.02 -6.01
CA SER A 531 24.98 2.62 -5.62
C SER A 531 25.54 2.50 -4.21
N GLN A 532 26.55 3.31 -3.85
CA GLN A 532 27.08 3.37 -2.49
C GLN A 532 26.04 3.89 -1.50
N MET A 533 25.21 4.87 -1.88
CA MET A 533 24.17 5.39 -0.99
C MET A 533 23.04 4.37 -0.81
N ALA A 534 22.66 3.65 -1.86
CA ALA A 534 21.73 2.53 -1.76
C ALA A 534 22.31 1.38 -0.93
N GLU A 535 23.59 1.06 -1.12
CA GLU A 535 24.30 0.06 -0.33
C GLU A 535 24.35 0.48 1.14
N ILE A 536 24.73 1.72 1.47
CA ILE A 536 24.80 2.23 2.85
C ILE A 536 23.41 2.32 3.51
N VAL A 537 22.37 2.73 2.78
CA VAL A 537 20.98 2.78 3.28
C VAL A 537 20.44 1.37 3.53
N CYS A 538 20.78 0.40 2.67
CA CYS A 538 20.41 -1.01 2.82
C CYS A 538 21.32 -1.78 3.80
N SER A 539 22.57 -1.33 3.98
CA SER A 539 23.61 -1.89 4.84
C SER A 539 23.65 -1.17 6.19
N LEU A 540 22.52 -0.61 6.64
CA LEU A 540 22.36 -0.29 8.06
C LEU A 540 22.55 -1.59 8.85
N ASP A 541 23.82 -1.88 9.17
CA ASP A 541 24.33 -3.06 9.83
C ASP A 541 23.70 -3.14 11.21
N ASN A 542 22.56 -3.79 11.26
CA ASN A 542 21.80 -4.03 12.47
C ASN A 542 21.37 -5.50 12.44
N LYS A 543 22.39 -6.38 12.55
CA LYS A 543 22.25 -7.84 12.68
C LYS A 543 21.29 -8.27 13.80
N GLU A 544 20.94 -7.37 14.73
CA GLU A 544 20.10 -7.70 15.89
C GLU A 544 18.72 -6.99 15.93
N ALA A 545 18.32 -6.25 14.88
CA ALA A 545 17.06 -5.49 14.91
C ALA A 545 15.98 -5.91 13.89
N CYS A 546 16.21 -6.94 13.08
CA CYS A 546 15.21 -7.43 12.12
C CYS A 546 14.30 -8.48 12.75
N LEU A 547 13.42 -8.06 13.67
CA LEU A 547 12.36 -8.92 14.22
C LEU A 547 11.01 -8.56 13.57
N SER A 548 10.56 -9.50 12.73
CA SER A 548 9.20 -9.80 12.24
C SER A 548 8.15 -8.68 12.20
N CYS A 549 7.53 -8.56 11.01
CA CYS A 549 6.22 -7.94 10.73
C CYS A 549 6.18 -6.41 10.55
N GLY A 550 7.29 -5.80 10.11
CA GLY A 550 7.31 -4.43 9.60
C GLY A 550 8.29 -4.29 8.45
N SER A 551 7.80 -3.98 7.24
CA SER A 551 8.66 -3.63 6.09
C SER A 551 8.67 -2.13 5.86
#